data_AF-A0A8J3BD36-F1
#
_entry.id   AF-A0A8J3BD36-F1
#
_cell.length_a   1.000
_cell.length_b   1.000
_cell.length_c   1.000
_cell.angle_alpha   90.00
_cell.angle_beta   90.00
_cell.angle_gamma   90.00
#
_symmetry.space_group_name_H-M   'P 1'
#
loop_
_entity.id
_entity.type
_entity.pdbx_description
1 polymer ?
#
loop_
_entity_poly.entity_id
_entity_poly.type
_entity_poly.pdbx_seq_one_letter_code
_entity_poly.pdbx_strand_id
1 'polypeptide(L)'
;MNLKRDQPIPPPPAEGEWLIICGTREARTGWPDLQRQAGANLARAHETLRTDPAPVPETDRQHRLRGKQLRSGEYQGRTLPRWQYEVTGGGRIWYLVDAEHRQVIVVLASTGHPKATE
;
A
#
# COMPACT_ATOMS: atom_id res chain seq x y z
N MET A 1 -1.57 -14.67 17.86
CA MET A 1 -0.22 -14.06 17.90
C MET A 1 0.58 -14.72 19.00
N ASN A 2 1.81 -15.14 18.72
CA ASN A 2 2.69 -15.71 19.73
C ASN A 2 3.76 -14.68 20.11
N LEU A 3 3.69 -14.12 21.31
CA LEU A 3 4.68 -13.15 21.80
C LEU A 3 5.99 -13.88 22.10
N LYS A 4 7.11 -13.35 21.63
CA LYS A 4 8.45 -13.88 21.88
C LYS A 4 9.25 -12.93 22.77
N ARG A 5 10.10 -13.48 23.64
CA ARG A 5 11.08 -12.73 24.43
C ARG A 5 11.99 -11.93 23.47
N ASP A 6 12.31 -10.69 23.83
CA ASP A 6 13.14 -9.74 23.08
C ASP A 6 12.57 -9.25 21.73
N GLN A 7 11.27 -9.40 21.49
CA GLN A 7 10.58 -8.71 20.38
C GLN A 7 9.75 -7.53 20.88
N PRO A 8 9.65 -6.44 20.09
CA PRO A 8 8.75 -5.34 20.41
C PRO A 8 7.33 -5.85 20.64
N ILE A 9 6.68 -5.36 21.70
CA ILE A 9 5.26 -5.64 21.92
C ILE A 9 4.50 -4.92 20.80
N PRO A 10 3.76 -5.67 19.96
CA PRO A 10 2.95 -5.06 18.91
C PRO A 10 1.83 -4.23 19.54
N PRO A 11 1.45 -3.09 18.94
CA PRO A 11 0.32 -2.30 19.43
C PRO A 11 -0.94 -3.18 19.50
N PRO A 12 -1.87 -2.89 20.44
CA PRO A 12 -3.17 -3.55 20.44
C PRO A 12 -3.84 -3.35 19.07
N PRO A 13 -4.66 -4.31 18.59
CA PRO A 13 -5.40 -4.13 17.36
C PRO A 13 -6.25 -2.87 17.49
N ALA A 14 -5.87 -1.80 16.79
CA ALA A 14 -6.67 -0.59 16.77
C ALA A 14 -7.94 -0.91 15.97
N GLU A 15 -9.08 -0.79 16.62
CA GLU A 15 -10.36 -1.11 16.03
C GLU A 15 -10.59 -0.27 14.77
N GLY A 16 -10.88 -0.94 13.65
CA GLY A 16 -11.20 -0.28 12.38
C GLY A 16 -10.02 0.04 11.46
N GLU A 17 -8.77 -0.20 11.88
CA GLU A 17 -7.61 -0.01 11.01
C GLU A 17 -7.49 -1.07 9.91
N TRP A 18 -6.85 -0.68 8.81
CA TRP A 18 -6.58 -1.55 7.68
C TRP A 18 -5.28 -2.32 7.86
N LEU A 19 -5.35 -3.62 7.62
CA LEU A 19 -4.16 -4.47 7.60
C LEU A 19 -3.40 -4.29 6.28
N ILE A 20 -2.13 -3.86 6.37
CA ILE A 20 -1.27 -3.72 5.19
C ILE A 20 -0.52 -5.03 4.94
N ILE A 21 -0.66 -5.56 3.73
CA ILE A 21 -0.14 -6.87 3.31
C ILE A 21 0.80 -6.71 2.12
N CYS A 22 1.93 -7.42 2.13
CA CYS A 22 2.79 -7.54 0.95
C CYS A 22 2.21 -8.56 -0.03
N GLY A 23 1.68 -8.08 -1.16
CA GLY A 23 0.98 -8.91 -2.15
C GLY A 23 1.86 -9.52 -3.25
N THR A 24 3.03 -8.93 -3.52
CA THR A 24 3.87 -9.32 -4.66
C THR A 24 5.36 -9.31 -4.31
N ARG A 25 6.18 -9.89 -5.20
CA ARG A 25 7.65 -9.85 -5.07
C ARG A 25 8.18 -8.43 -5.27
N GLU A 26 7.57 -7.68 -6.18
CA GLU A 26 7.91 -6.29 -6.51
C GLU A 26 7.73 -5.40 -5.27
N ALA A 27 6.60 -5.52 -4.57
CA ALA A 27 6.37 -4.84 -3.30
C ALA A 27 7.43 -5.22 -2.25
N ARG A 28 7.72 -6.53 -2.11
CA ARG A 28 8.71 -7.02 -1.14
C ARG A 28 10.11 -6.44 -1.37
N THR A 29 10.52 -6.30 -2.63
CA THR A 29 11.83 -5.75 -2.98
C THR A 29 11.86 -4.23 -2.86
N GLY A 30 10.87 -3.54 -3.41
CA GLY A 30 10.89 -2.09 -3.49
C GLY A 30 10.52 -1.36 -2.20
N TRP A 31 9.84 -2.03 -1.26
CA TRP A 31 9.48 -1.42 0.03
C TRP A 31 10.73 -1.07 0.87
N PRO A 32 11.71 -1.98 1.09
CA PRO A 32 12.99 -1.62 1.69
C PRO A 32 13.73 -0.49 0.97
N ASP A 33 13.64 -0.41 -0.37
CA ASP A 33 14.32 0.62 -1.15
C ASP A 33 13.70 2.00 -0.90
N LEU A 34 12.37 2.08 -0.91
CA LEU A 34 11.63 3.29 -0.50
C LEU A 34 11.92 3.67 0.95
N GLN A 35 12.04 2.69 1.85
CA GLN A 35 12.35 2.97 3.25
C GLN A 35 13.74 3.60 3.40
N ARG A 36 14.74 3.09 2.68
CA ARG A 36 16.11 3.64 2.70
C ARG A 36 16.18 5.04 2.09
N GLN A 37 15.47 5.29 0.99
CA GLN A 37 15.55 6.56 0.27
C GLN A 37 14.60 7.65 0.82
N ALA A 38 13.44 7.26 1.32
CA ALA A 38 12.34 8.17 1.65
C ALA A 38 11.55 7.72 2.90
N GLY A 39 12.23 7.22 3.93
CA GLY A 39 11.61 6.60 5.11
C GLY A 39 10.53 7.43 5.79
N ALA A 40 10.74 8.75 5.97
CA ALA A 40 9.72 9.62 6.58
C ALA A 40 8.45 9.75 5.72
N ASN A 41 8.58 9.78 4.40
CA ASN A 41 7.44 9.82 3.50
C ASN A 41 6.74 8.46 3.40
N LEU A 42 7.50 7.38 3.42
CA LEU A 42 6.96 6.02 3.47
C LEU A 42 6.18 5.78 4.78
N ALA A 43 6.67 6.29 5.91
CA ALA A 43 5.97 6.21 7.19
C ALA A 43 4.60 6.92 7.13
N ARG A 44 4.54 8.13 6.55
CA ARG A 44 3.27 8.84 6.32
C ARG A 44 2.35 8.08 5.37
N ALA A 45 2.89 7.55 4.27
CA ALA A 45 2.12 6.73 3.33
C ALA A 45 1.52 5.50 4.03
N HIS A 46 2.33 4.80 4.83
CA HIS A 46 1.89 3.63 5.61
C HIS A 46 0.78 4.01 6.59
N GLU A 47 0.90 5.14 7.29
CA GLU A 47 -0.15 5.63 8.18
C GLU A 47 -1.45 5.93 7.42
N THR A 48 -1.38 6.67 6.30
CA THR A 48 -2.55 6.94 5.46
C THR A 48 -3.22 5.66 4.98
N LEU A 49 -2.46 4.68 4.48
CA LEU A 49 -3.02 3.41 4.02
C LEU A 49 -3.68 2.61 5.15
N ARG A 50 -3.18 2.74 6.38
CA ARG A 50 -3.72 2.06 7.56
C ARG A 50 -5.03 2.71 8.03
N THR A 51 -5.22 4.00 7.81
CA THR A 51 -6.38 4.75 8.31
C THR A 51 -7.44 5.02 7.23
N ASP A 52 -7.03 5.43 6.03
CA ASP A 52 -7.91 5.79 4.92
C ASP A 52 -7.27 5.44 3.56
N PRO A 53 -7.28 4.16 3.15
CA PRO A 53 -6.67 3.74 1.90
C PRO A 53 -7.50 4.06 0.66
N ALA A 54 -8.75 4.50 0.81
CA ALA A 54 -9.64 4.74 -0.32
C ALA A 54 -10.45 6.04 -0.11
N PRO A 55 -9.77 7.19 0.00
CA PRO A 55 -10.41 8.44 0.36
C PRO A 55 -11.46 8.84 -0.68
N VAL A 56 -12.55 9.43 -0.16
CA VAL A 56 -13.61 10.04 -0.97
C VAL A 56 -13.80 11.47 -0.45
N PRO A 57 -13.41 12.51 -1.21
CA PRO A 57 -12.90 12.47 -2.58
C PRO A 57 -11.47 11.92 -2.71
N GLU A 58 -11.12 11.45 -3.92
CA GLU A 58 -9.75 11.09 -4.28
C GLU A 58 -8.83 12.33 -4.17
N THR A 59 -7.57 12.13 -3.80
CA THR A 59 -6.58 13.22 -3.67
C THR A 59 -5.52 13.15 -4.78
N ASP A 60 -4.79 14.25 -4.99
CA ASP A 60 -3.70 14.29 -5.98
C ASP A 60 -2.67 13.18 -5.73
N ARG A 61 -2.38 12.91 -4.45
CA ARG A 61 -1.40 11.89 -4.03
C ARG A 61 -2.01 10.51 -3.87
N GLN A 62 -3.33 10.36 -3.83
CA GLN A 62 -3.98 9.08 -3.56
C GLN A 62 -5.28 8.96 -4.35
N HIS A 63 -5.23 8.18 -5.43
CA HIS A 63 -6.34 8.04 -6.36
C HIS A 63 -6.37 6.65 -7.00
N ARG A 64 -7.51 6.30 -7.57
CA ARG A 64 -7.68 5.04 -8.31
C ARG A 64 -6.91 5.09 -9.62
N LEU A 65 -6.20 4.01 -9.93
CA LEU A 65 -5.65 3.86 -11.27
C LEU A 65 -6.80 3.66 -12.26
N ARG A 66 -6.66 4.25 -13.44
CA ARG A 66 -7.63 4.15 -14.53
C ARG A 66 -7.05 3.36 -15.69
N GLY A 67 -7.88 2.97 -16.65
CA GLY A 67 -7.49 2.10 -17.76
C GLY A 67 -7.84 0.63 -17.53
N LYS A 68 -8.07 -0.11 -18.62
CA LYS A 68 -8.72 -1.43 -18.52
C LYS A 68 -7.89 -2.45 -17.74
N GLN A 69 -6.57 -2.37 -17.87
CA GLN A 69 -5.60 -3.32 -17.33
C GLN A 69 -5.05 -2.88 -15.97
N LEU A 70 -5.12 -1.57 -15.65
CA LEU A 70 -4.51 -1.01 -14.46
C LEU A 70 -5.50 -0.79 -13.32
N ARG A 71 -6.80 -0.61 -13.61
CA ARG A 71 -7.82 -0.25 -12.61
C ARG A 71 -8.07 -1.29 -11.52
N SER A 72 -7.66 -2.53 -11.74
CA SER A 72 -7.90 -3.64 -10.82
C SER A 72 -6.76 -4.66 -10.86
N GLY A 73 -6.66 -5.47 -9.82
CA GLY A 73 -5.76 -6.61 -9.76
C GLY A 73 -6.39 -7.78 -9.01
N GLU A 74 -5.85 -8.97 -9.25
CA GLU A 74 -6.29 -10.20 -8.59
C GLU A 74 -5.50 -10.41 -7.29
N TYR A 75 -6.20 -10.75 -6.22
CA TYR A 75 -5.59 -11.24 -4.99
C TYR A 75 -6.44 -12.36 -4.38
N GLN A 76 -5.85 -13.55 -4.23
CA GLN A 76 -6.53 -14.74 -3.71
C GLN A 76 -7.88 -15.02 -4.42
N GLY A 77 -7.90 -14.94 -5.75
CA GLY A 77 -9.09 -15.21 -6.58
C GLY A 77 -10.13 -14.10 -6.59
N ARG A 78 -9.82 -12.91 -6.06
CA ARG A 78 -10.72 -11.75 -6.02
C ARG A 78 -10.15 -10.61 -6.85
N THR A 79 -10.99 -10.04 -7.71
CA THR A 79 -10.69 -8.80 -8.43
C THR A 79 -10.93 -7.60 -7.52
N LEU A 80 -9.86 -6.90 -7.15
CA LEU A 80 -9.91 -5.75 -6.25
C LEU A 80 -9.55 -4.46 -7.00
N PRO A 81 -10.14 -3.30 -6.63
CA PRO A 81 -9.77 -2.01 -7.20
C PRO A 81 -8.32 -1.67 -6.85
N ARG A 82 -7.57 -1.19 -7.85
CA ARG A 82 -6.18 -0.77 -7.69
C ARG A 82 -6.10 0.74 -7.51
N TRP A 83 -5.32 1.12 -6.52
CA TRP A 83 -5.04 2.50 -6.14
C TRP A 83 -3.54 2.78 -6.23
N GLN A 84 -3.22 4.06 -6.32
CA GLN A 84 -1.87 4.58 -6.27
C GLN A 84 -1.75 5.55 -5.10
N TYR A 85 -0.61 5.52 -4.41
CA TYR A 85 -0.17 6.54 -3.48
C TYR A 85 1.18 7.12 -3.94
N GLU A 86 1.28 8.44 -4.02
CA GLU A 86 2.50 9.19 -4.29
C GLU A 86 3.32 9.36 -3.01
N VAL A 87 4.43 8.63 -2.92
CA VAL A 87 5.34 8.71 -1.76
C VAL A 87 6.26 9.92 -1.88
N THR A 88 6.78 10.18 -3.08
CA THR A 88 7.58 11.35 -3.43
C THR A 88 7.22 11.76 -4.87
N GLY A 89 7.77 12.87 -5.39
CA GLY A 89 7.52 13.28 -6.78
C GLY A 89 7.69 12.16 -7.81
N GLY A 90 8.64 11.24 -7.60
CA GLY A 90 8.82 10.03 -8.43
C GLY A 90 8.36 8.71 -7.79
N GLY A 91 8.40 8.59 -6.46
CA GLY A 91 8.11 7.33 -5.78
C GLY A 91 6.62 7.01 -5.72
N ARG A 92 6.26 5.73 -5.93
CA ARG A 92 4.87 5.26 -5.95
C ARG A 92 4.70 3.97 -5.16
N ILE A 93 3.55 3.87 -4.50
CA ILE A 93 2.99 2.61 -4.02
C ILE A 93 1.74 2.32 -4.83
N TRP A 94 1.63 1.13 -5.43
CA TRP A 94 0.36 0.63 -5.92
C TRP A 94 -0.15 -0.44 -4.98
N TYR A 95 -1.45 -0.41 -4.72
CA TYR A 95 -2.09 -1.31 -3.79
C TYR A 95 -3.51 -1.66 -4.24
N LEU A 96 -4.01 -2.79 -3.75
CA LEU A 96 -5.39 -3.21 -3.90
C LEU A 96 -6.14 -2.95 -2.60
N VAL A 97 -7.40 -2.55 -2.69
CA VAL A 97 -8.26 -2.31 -1.53
C VAL A 97 -9.29 -3.43 -1.42
N ASP A 98 -9.19 -4.21 -0.36
CA ASP A 98 -10.15 -5.25 0.02
C ASP A 98 -10.98 -4.72 1.20
N ALA A 99 -12.07 -4.02 0.86
CA ALA A 99 -12.92 -3.39 1.87
C ALA A 99 -13.66 -4.39 2.75
N GLU A 100 -13.95 -5.58 2.22
CA GLU A 100 -14.62 -6.65 2.96
C GLU A 100 -13.75 -7.14 4.12
N HIS A 101 -12.44 -7.29 3.89
CA HIS A 101 -11.49 -7.80 4.90
C HIS A 101 -10.69 -6.69 5.58
N ARG A 102 -10.93 -5.42 5.22
CA ARG A 102 -10.13 -4.25 5.61
C ARG A 102 -8.63 -4.48 5.38
N GLN A 103 -8.27 -4.91 4.18
CA GLN A 103 -6.88 -5.13 3.79
C GLN A 103 -6.43 -4.19 2.68
N VAL A 104 -5.19 -3.74 2.80
CA VAL A 104 -4.44 -3.03 1.76
C VAL A 104 -3.34 -3.94 1.27
N ILE A 105 -3.47 -4.42 0.04
CA ILE A 105 -2.51 -5.35 -0.54
C ILE A 105 -1.55 -4.55 -1.40
N VAL A 106 -0.34 -4.30 -0.90
CA VAL A 106 0.72 -3.61 -1.63
C VAL A 106 1.23 -4.52 -2.75
N VAL A 107 1.07 -4.08 -4.00
CA VAL A 107 1.45 -4.84 -5.20
C VAL A 107 2.65 -4.23 -5.93
N LEU A 108 2.99 -2.99 -5.64
CA LEU A 108 4.21 -2.34 -6.12
C LEU A 108 4.65 -1.28 -5.12
N ALA A 109 5.95 -1.20 -4.88
CA ALA A 109 6.62 -0.14 -4.17
C ALA A 109 7.83 0.26 -5.02
N SER A 110 7.95 1.53 -5.39
CA SER A 110 9.01 2.00 -6.29
C SER A 110 9.52 3.36 -5.88
N THR A 111 10.84 3.56 -5.99
CA THR A 111 11.52 4.83 -5.77
C THR A 111 11.43 5.79 -6.97
N GLY A 112 11.11 5.27 -8.15
CA GLY A 112 10.85 6.04 -9.37
C GLY A 112 9.46 5.78 -9.96
N HIS A 113 9.07 6.53 -10.99
CA HIS A 113 7.76 6.35 -11.62
C HIS A 113 7.67 4.98 -12.31
N PRO A 114 6.59 4.21 -12.06
CA PRO A 114 6.38 2.97 -12.77
C PRO A 114 6.15 3.22 -14.27
N LYS A 115 6.92 2.53 -15.12
CA LYS A 115 6.80 2.62 -16.59
C LYS A 115 5.41 2.30 -17.13
N ALA A 116 4.60 1.55 -16.39
CA ALA A 116 3.25 1.16 -16.80
C ALA A 116 2.22 2.30 -16.71
N THR A 117 2.60 3.47 -16.20
CA THR A 117 1.78 4.69 -16.18
C THR A 117 2.35 5.82 -17.05
N GLU A 118 3.45 5.59 -17.77
CA GLU A 118 3.90 6.45 -18.88
C GLU A 118 3.11 6.15 -20.15
#